data_AF-A0AAX2AF59-F1
#
_entry.id   AF-A0AAX2AF59-F1
#
_cell.length_a   1.000
_cell.length_b   1.000
_cell.length_c   1.000
_cell.angle_alpha   90.00
_cell.angle_beta   90.00
_cell.angle_gamma   90.00
#
_symmetry.space_group_name_H-M   'P 1'
#
loop_
_entity.id
_entity.type
_entity.pdbx_description
1 polymer ?
#
loop_
_entity_poly.entity_id
_entity_poly.type
_entity_poly.pdbx_seq_one_letter_code
_entity_poly.pdbx_strand_id
1 'polypeptide(L)' 'MKKFLLSLFAFSFIGVFFISCASNDVVTKEECQALGLKFKKEKVLNFRTGEYEIRSYCKQN' A
#
# COMPACT_ATOMS: atom_id res chain seq x y z
N MET A 1 -5.24 12.07 38.47
CA MET A 1 -6.25 11.65 37.46
C MET A 1 -6.10 12.34 36.12
N LYS A 2 -6.03 13.69 36.03
CA LYS A 2 -5.86 14.41 34.73
C LYS A 2 -4.63 13.99 33.91
N LYS A 3 -3.49 13.75 34.56
CA LYS A 3 -2.25 13.30 33.88
C LYS A 3 -2.34 11.87 33.31
N PHE A 4 -3.14 11.02 33.95
CA PHE A 4 -3.36 9.63 33.51
C PHE A 4 -4.29 9.58 32.27
N LEU A 5 -5.35 10.39 32.28
CA LEU A 5 -6.23 10.57 31.12
C LEU A 5 -5.49 11.16 29.91
N LEU A 6 -4.59 12.12 30.14
CA LEU A 6 -3.76 12.72 29.07
C LEU A 6 -2.81 11.68 28.45
N SER A 7 -2.20 10.83 29.28
CA SER A 7 -1.32 9.74 28.84
C SER A 7 -2.08 8.68 28.03
N LEU A 8 -3.32 8.38 28.39
CA LEU A 8 -4.16 7.40 27.71
C LEU A 8 -4.62 7.91 26.32
N PHE A 9 -4.92 9.21 26.23
CA PHE A 9 -5.22 9.88 24.96
C PHE A 9 -4.01 9.91 24.02
N ALA A 10 -2.81 10.18 24.55
CA ALA A 10 -1.58 10.20 23.76
C ALA A 10 -1.23 8.81 23.20
N PHE A 11 -1.45 7.73 23.96
CA PHE A 11 -1.17 6.37 23.52
C PHE A 11 -2.15 5.88 22.43
N SER A 12 -3.41 6.31 22.50
CA SER A 12 -4.43 6.00 21.49
C SER A 12 -4.11 6.61 20.12
N PHE A 13 -3.57 7.83 20.08
CA PHE A 13 -3.23 8.51 18.82
C PHE A 13 -2.12 7.80 18.04
N ILE A 14 -1.17 7.14 18.72
CA ILE A 14 -0.05 6.45 18.05
C ILE A 14 -0.53 5.20 17.30
N GLY A 15 -1.58 4.52 17.78
CA GLY A 15 -2.10 3.31 17.16
C GLY A 15 -2.78 3.52 15.79
N VAL A 16 -3.34 4.70 15.54
CA VAL A 16 -4.11 4.98 14.32
C VAL A 16 -3.21 5.16 13.09
N PHE A 17 -1.95 5.58 13.27
CA PHE A 17 -1.03 5.82 12.15
C PHE A 17 -0.52 4.56 11.45
N PHE A 18 -0.66 3.38 12.07
CA PHE A 18 -0.13 2.12 11.50
C PHE A 18 -1.13 1.30 10.70
N ILE A 19 -2.40 1.72 10.60
CA ILE A 19 -3.45 0.95 9.89
C ILE A 19 -3.27 1.02 8.36
N SER A 20 -2.55 2.02 7.84
CA SER A 20 -2.52 2.32 6.40
C SER A 20 -1.43 1.63 5.57
N CYS A 21 -0.60 0.74 6.14
CA CYS A 21 0.55 0.15 5.42
C CYS A 21 0.30 -1.29 4.90
N ALA A 22 -0.96 -1.75 4.91
CA ALA A 22 -1.34 -3.10 4.51
C ALA A 22 -2.15 -3.15 3.20
N SER A 23 -1.95 -2.19 2.29
CA SER A 23 -2.68 -2.18 1.02
C SER A 23 -1.92 -3.00 -0.04
N ASN A 24 -2.50 -4.15 -0.42
CA ASN A 24 -2.03 -4.98 -1.53
C ASN A 24 -2.60 -4.42 -2.85
N ASP A 25 -2.30 -3.17 -3.14
CA ASP A 25 -3.00 -2.46 -4.21
C ASP A 25 -2.51 -2.94 -5.57
N VAL A 26 -3.38 -3.71 -6.24
CA VAL A 26 -3.27 -4.00 -7.66
C VAL A 26 -3.51 -2.69 -8.40
N VAL A 27 -2.44 -2.11 -8.93
CA VAL A 27 -2.49 -0.85 -9.68
C VAL A 27 -3.43 -0.97 -10.87
N THR A 28 -4.31 0.02 -11.05
CA THR A 28 -5.25 0.08 -12.17
C THR A 28 -4.70 0.85 -13.36
N LYS A 29 -5.33 0.69 -14.54
CA LYS A 29 -4.90 1.43 -15.74
C LYS A 29 -5.18 2.92 -15.57
N GLU A 30 -6.31 3.24 -14.96
CA GLU A 30 -6.82 4.59 -14.70
C GLU A 30 -5.86 5.35 -13.77
N GLU A 31 -5.37 4.71 -12.71
CA GLU A 31 -4.35 5.28 -11.81
C GLU A 31 -3.07 5.65 -12.56
N CYS A 32 -2.53 4.75 -13.41
CA CYS A 32 -1.34 5.07 -14.18
C CYS A 32 -1.56 6.23 -15.16
N GLN A 33 -2.74 6.28 -15.80
CA GLN A 33 -3.09 7.35 -16.73
C GLN A 33 -3.23 8.70 -16.01
N ALA A 34 -3.83 8.73 -14.82
CA ALA A 34 -3.93 9.95 -14.01
C ALA A 34 -2.55 10.51 -13.64
N LEU A 35 -1.55 9.64 -13.48
CA LEU A 35 -0.16 10.03 -13.23
C LEU A 35 0.65 10.34 -14.51
N GLY A 36 0.04 10.27 -15.69
CA GLY A 36 0.74 10.44 -16.97
C GLY A 36 1.70 9.30 -17.32
N LEU A 37 1.56 8.15 -16.68
CA LEU A 37 2.42 6.98 -16.82
C LEU A 37 1.78 5.90 -17.71
N LYS A 38 2.62 5.01 -18.24
CA LYS A 38 2.13 3.86 -19.01
C LYS A 38 1.82 2.69 -18.10
N PHE A 39 0.60 2.17 -18.20
CA PHE A 39 0.22 0.92 -17.57
C PHE A 39 0.89 -0.27 -18.27
N LYS A 40 1.55 -1.14 -17.49
CA LYS A 40 2.26 -2.33 -17.97
C LYS A 40 1.86 -3.54 -17.13
N LYS A 41 1.92 -4.71 -17.77
CA LYS A 41 1.75 -6.01 -17.13
C LYS A 41 2.97 -6.86 -17.41
N GLU A 42 3.43 -7.58 -16.40
CA GLU A 42 4.53 -8.53 -16.53
C GLU A 42 4.24 -9.81 -15.77
N LYS A 43 4.81 -10.91 -16.26
CA LYS A 43 4.75 -12.21 -15.61
C LYS A 43 5.96 -12.32 -14.69
N VAL A 44 5.72 -12.46 -13.38
CA VAL A 44 6.78 -12.55 -12.37
C VAL A 44 6.60 -13.82 -11.54
N LEU A 45 7.71 -14.38 -11.07
CA LEU A 45 7.69 -15.50 -10.14
C LEU A 45 7.43 -14.97 -8.73
N ASN A 46 6.36 -15.44 -8.10
CA ASN A 46 6.11 -15.19 -6.70
C ASN A 46 6.98 -16.14 -5.86
N PHE A 47 8.04 -15.62 -5.24
CA PHE A 47 8.96 -16.44 -4.43
C PHE A 47 8.34 -17.02 -3.15
N ARG A 48 7.18 -16.50 -2.71
CA ARG A 48 6.47 -17.02 -1.53
C ARG A 48 5.66 -18.27 -1.89
N THR A 49 5.05 -18.33 -3.07
CA THR A 49 4.20 -19.45 -3.50
C THR A 49 4.87 -20.38 -4.51
N GLY A 50 5.92 -19.91 -5.21
CA GLY A 50 6.57 -20.64 -6.30
C GLY A 50 5.80 -20.56 -7.64
N GLU A 51 4.72 -19.79 -7.70
CA GLU A 51 3.87 -19.67 -8.89
C GLU A 51 4.16 -18.39 -9.68
N TYR A 52 3.90 -18.42 -10.98
CA TYR A 52 3.97 -17.20 -11.79
C TYR A 52 2.66 -16.44 -11.73
N GLU A 53 2.74 -15.15 -11.43
CA GLU A 53 1.60 -14.23 -11.37
C GLU A 53 1.77 -13.07 -12.36
N ILE A 54 0.64 -12.51 -12.81
CA ILE A 54 0.65 -11.30 -13.63
C ILE A 54 0.59 -10.10 -12.68
N ARG A 55 1.67 -9.31 -12.65
CA ARG A 55 1.70 -8.03 -11.92
C ARG A 55 1.48 -6.87 -12.86
N SER A 56 0.68 -5.92 -12.40
CA SER A 56 0.45 -4.65 -13.07
C SER A 56 1.27 -3.55 -12.40
N TYR A 57 1.85 -2.64 -13.18
CA TYR A 57 2.63 -1.51 -12.66
C TYR A 57 2.59 -0.31 -13.61
N CYS A 58 2.89 0.88 -13.09
CA CYS A 58 3.07 2.09 -13.89
C CYS A 58 4.55 2.28 -14.26
N LYS A 59 4.83 2.60 -15.53
CA LYS A 59 6.18 2.83 -16.05
C LYS A 59 6.33 4.21 -16.69
N GLN A 60 7.39 4.95 -16.34
CA GLN A 60 7.82 6.16 -17.07
C GLN A 60 8.46 5.79 -18.41
N ASN A 61 8.26 6.65 -19.41
CA ASN A 61 8.83 6.50 -20.75
C ASN A 61 10.36 6.58 -20.73
#